data_AF-A0A1M3BMA9-F1
#
_entry.id   AF-A0A1M3BMA9-F1
#
_cell.length_a   1.000
_cell.length_b   1.000
_cell.length_c   1.000
_cell.angle_alpha   90.00
_cell.angle_beta   90.00
_cell.angle_gamma   90.00
#
_symmetry.space_group_name_H-M   'P 1'
#
loop_
_entity.id
_entity.type
_entity.pdbx_description
1 polymer ?
#
loop_
_entity_poly.entity_id
_entity_poly.type
_entity_poly.pdbx_seq_one_letter_code
_entity_poly.pdbx_strand_id
1 'polypeptide(L)'
;MSAVTLSWMPRDSWVRYVSSGTAANDGVVAGAGATGVASMTSPCPDRPAEAGIALNYTINFGAKESWYDPLSGEAGIYGSGNVAFRYTAHTINLTAAEPEIEINGSSSRAIFRFNGSGGTPYPNQRVALETLETAGRPTVSNEGKTLTYNLMRGRLTSDGEKVFAGFYTAPSDNEFGCVSASFTLP
;
A
#
# COMPACT_ATOMS: atom_id res chain seq x y z
N MET A 1 16.23 -18.50 -5.47
CA MET A 1 15.55 -17.20 -5.65
C MET A 1 15.36 -16.60 -4.29
N SER A 2 15.79 -15.36 -4.09
CA SER A 2 15.47 -14.58 -2.89
C SER A 2 13.95 -14.50 -2.74
N ALA A 3 13.41 -14.89 -1.59
CA ALA A 3 11.98 -14.76 -1.34
C ALA A 3 11.68 -13.28 -1.08
N VAL A 4 10.93 -12.64 -1.97
CA VAL A 4 10.45 -11.26 -1.80
C VAL A 4 8.96 -11.29 -1.49
N THR A 5 8.54 -10.53 -0.50
CA THR A 5 7.11 -10.31 -0.21
C THR A 5 6.83 -8.83 -0.13
N LEU A 6 5.64 -8.44 -0.60
CA LEU A 6 5.18 -7.06 -0.56
C LEU A 6 3.65 -7.03 -0.38
N SER A 7 3.22 -6.33 0.66
CA SER A 7 1.82 -6.13 0.98
C SER A 7 1.54 -4.66 1.27
N TRP A 8 0.38 -4.18 0.81
CA TRP A 8 -0.16 -2.89 1.20
C TRP A 8 -1.46 -3.10 1.95
N MET A 9 -1.60 -2.39 3.06
CA MET A 9 -2.83 -2.29 3.82
C MET A 9 -3.29 -0.84 3.70
N PRO A 10 -4.15 -0.50 2.71
CA PRO A 10 -4.65 0.86 2.57
C PRO A 10 -5.39 1.31 3.83
N ARG A 11 -5.58 2.61 3.96
CA ARG A 11 -6.36 3.22 5.06
C ARG A 11 -7.67 2.46 5.31
N ASP A 12 -7.96 2.16 6.59
CA ASP A 12 -9.09 1.32 6.99
C ASP A 12 -10.42 1.94 6.52
N SER A 13 -10.63 3.22 6.82
CA SER A 13 -11.81 3.97 6.38
C SER A 13 -11.97 4.02 4.85
N TRP A 14 -10.89 4.05 4.07
CA TRP A 14 -10.97 4.00 2.61
C TRP A 14 -11.48 2.64 2.12
N VAL A 15 -10.92 1.54 2.64
CA VAL A 15 -11.35 0.18 2.30
C VAL A 15 -12.83 -0.01 2.64
N ARG A 16 -13.26 0.45 3.82
CA ARG A 16 -14.67 0.39 4.25
C ARG A 16 -15.57 1.20 3.34
N TYR A 17 -15.16 2.42 3.01
CA TYR A 17 -15.95 3.32 2.20
C TYR A 17 -16.23 2.73 0.82
N VAL A 18 -15.20 2.29 0.09
CA VAL A 18 -15.40 1.71 -1.24
C VAL A 18 -16.13 0.37 -1.19
N SER A 19 -15.94 -0.40 -0.11
CA SER A 19 -16.64 -1.69 0.08
C SER A 19 -18.06 -1.57 0.63
N SER A 20 -18.53 -0.36 0.92
CA SER A 20 -19.94 -0.10 1.24
C SER A 20 -20.83 -0.08 -0.01
N GLY A 21 -20.22 -0.04 -1.20
CA GLY A 21 -20.90 -0.18 -2.47
C GLY A 21 -21.52 -1.57 -2.65
N THR A 22 -22.67 -1.60 -3.31
CA THR A 22 -23.49 -2.82 -3.49
C THR A 22 -23.53 -3.29 -4.94
N ALA A 23 -22.93 -2.54 -5.87
CA ALA A 23 -22.88 -2.97 -7.27
C ALA A 23 -21.88 -4.11 -7.46
N ALA A 24 -22.07 -4.88 -8.53
CA ALA A 24 -21.13 -5.94 -8.89
C ALA A 24 -19.72 -5.34 -9.09
N ASN A 25 -18.74 -5.91 -8.38
CA ASN A 25 -17.35 -5.46 -8.34
C ASN A 25 -17.09 -4.12 -7.63
N ASP A 26 -18.04 -3.57 -6.87
CA ASP A 26 -17.71 -2.55 -5.87
C ASP A 26 -16.78 -3.14 -4.78
N GLY A 27 -16.03 -2.26 -4.11
CA GLY A 27 -15.05 -2.62 -3.10
C GLY A 27 -13.62 -2.67 -3.60
N VAL A 28 -12.81 -3.51 -2.94
CA VAL A 28 -11.38 -3.66 -3.19
C VAL A 28 -11.12 -4.95 -3.97
N VAL A 29 -10.70 -4.80 -5.22
CA VAL A 29 -10.57 -5.89 -6.19
C VAL A 29 -9.11 -6.02 -6.63
N ALA A 30 -8.41 -7.04 -6.15
CA ALA A 30 -7.06 -7.36 -6.59
C ALA A 30 -7.06 -8.03 -7.98
N GLY A 31 -6.01 -7.80 -8.77
CA GLY A 31 -5.87 -8.34 -10.12
C GLY A 31 -4.42 -8.45 -10.57
N ALA A 32 -4.23 -9.02 -11.76
CA ALA A 32 -2.92 -9.18 -12.41
C ALA A 32 -1.84 -9.85 -11.53
N GLY A 33 -2.22 -10.85 -10.73
CA GLY A 33 -1.31 -11.58 -9.84
C GLY A 33 -1.27 -11.07 -8.39
N ALA A 34 -1.89 -9.92 -8.09
CA ALA A 34 -2.14 -9.51 -6.72
C ALA A 34 -3.33 -10.29 -6.12
N THR A 35 -3.35 -10.42 -4.79
CA THR A 35 -4.42 -11.09 -4.04
C THR A 35 -4.89 -10.22 -2.88
N GLY A 36 -6.19 -10.23 -2.61
CA GLY A 36 -6.78 -9.60 -1.42
C GLY A 36 -6.92 -10.63 -0.30
N VAL A 37 -6.62 -10.22 0.94
CA VAL A 37 -6.84 -11.03 2.15
C VAL A 37 -7.92 -10.35 2.98
N ALA A 38 -9.02 -11.06 3.17
CA ALA A 38 -10.10 -10.61 4.02
C ALA A 38 -9.75 -10.80 5.50
N SER A 39 -10.00 -9.78 6.32
CA SER A 39 -9.90 -9.87 7.77
C SER A 39 -11.01 -9.06 8.46
N MET A 40 -11.37 -9.43 9.69
CA MET A 40 -12.35 -8.68 10.47
C MET A 40 -11.85 -7.30 10.89
N THR A 41 -10.53 -7.14 11.00
CA THR A 41 -9.89 -5.89 11.40
C THR A 41 -8.73 -5.60 10.45
N SER A 42 -8.50 -4.32 10.15
CA SER A 42 -7.29 -3.92 9.42
C SER A 42 -6.05 -4.22 10.28
N PRO A 43 -5.00 -4.86 9.74
CA PRO A 43 -3.71 -4.98 10.42
C PRO A 43 -3.04 -3.63 10.68
N CYS A 44 -3.44 -2.60 9.92
CA CYS A 44 -3.02 -1.22 10.10
C CYS A 44 -4.27 -0.34 10.25
N PRO A 45 -4.94 -0.39 11.42
CA PRO A 45 -6.19 0.34 11.61
C PRO A 45 -5.94 1.85 11.64
N ASP A 46 -7.00 2.57 11.30
CA ASP A 46 -7.11 4.00 11.57
C ASP A 46 -7.07 4.23 13.10
N ARG A 47 -6.87 5.49 13.50
CA ARG A 47 -6.75 5.87 14.90
C ARG A 47 -7.80 6.95 15.21
N PRO A 48 -8.84 6.64 16.00
CA PRO A 48 -9.13 5.36 16.66
C PRO A 48 -9.51 4.23 15.69
N ALA A 49 -9.35 2.99 16.14
CA ALA A 49 -9.73 1.82 15.35
C ALA A 49 -11.25 1.66 15.30
N GLU A 50 -11.75 1.29 14.13
CA GLU A 50 -13.17 1.10 13.86
C GLU A 50 -13.63 -0.34 14.19
N ALA A 51 -14.93 -0.53 14.42
CA ALA A 51 -15.50 -1.85 14.71
C ALA A 51 -15.25 -2.85 13.57
N GLY A 52 -15.00 -4.13 13.90
CA GLY A 52 -14.57 -5.10 12.90
C GLY A 52 -15.65 -5.50 11.87
N ILE A 53 -15.29 -5.51 10.58
CA ILE A 53 -16.08 -6.04 9.46
C ILE A 53 -15.14 -6.76 8.49
N ALA A 54 -15.55 -7.93 7.99
CA ALA A 54 -14.74 -8.74 7.08
C ALA A 54 -14.58 -8.05 5.70
N LEU A 55 -13.41 -7.47 5.44
CA LEU A 55 -13.06 -6.81 4.17
C LEU A 55 -11.62 -7.13 3.76
N ASN A 56 -11.30 -6.94 2.48
CA ASN A 56 -9.95 -7.08 1.93
C ASN A 56 -9.03 -5.94 2.39
N TYR A 57 -8.58 -5.98 3.65
CA TYR A 57 -7.70 -4.95 4.22
C TYR A 57 -6.23 -5.11 3.84
N THR A 58 -5.81 -6.28 3.35
CA THR A 58 -4.44 -6.52 2.93
C THR A 58 -4.41 -6.93 1.46
N ILE A 59 -3.56 -6.27 0.68
CA ILE A 59 -3.30 -6.60 -0.71
C ILE A 59 -1.88 -7.13 -0.81
N ASN A 60 -1.72 -8.41 -1.17
CA ASN A 60 -0.42 -9.00 -1.45
C ASN A 60 -0.12 -8.87 -2.93
N PHE A 61 1.03 -8.29 -3.26
CA PHE A 61 1.51 -8.14 -4.63
C PHE A 61 2.49 -9.26 -4.98
N GLY A 62 2.55 -9.60 -6.27
CA GLY A 62 3.51 -10.59 -6.76
C GLY A 62 4.94 -10.03 -6.67
N ALA A 63 5.91 -10.85 -6.27
CA ALA A 63 7.31 -10.47 -6.24
C ALA A 63 7.85 -10.16 -7.65
N LYS A 64 8.69 -9.13 -7.78
CA LYS A 64 9.43 -8.84 -9.01
C LYS A 64 10.94 -8.82 -8.79
N GLU A 65 11.46 -7.81 -8.10
CA GLU A 65 12.89 -7.64 -7.87
C GLU A 65 13.13 -6.89 -6.56
N SER A 66 14.33 -7.02 -6.00
CA SER A 66 14.77 -6.23 -4.85
C SER A 66 16.28 -6.03 -4.87
N TRP A 67 16.75 -4.93 -4.26
CA TRP A 67 18.17 -4.68 -4.02
C TRP A 67 18.37 -4.11 -2.61
N TYR A 68 19.58 -4.25 -2.09
CA TYR A 68 19.98 -3.73 -0.78
C TYR A 68 21.45 -3.31 -0.81
N ASP A 69 21.73 -2.11 -0.34
CA ASP A 69 23.09 -1.63 -0.09
C ASP A 69 23.40 -1.77 1.41
N PRO A 70 24.30 -2.68 1.82
CA PRO A 70 24.64 -2.88 3.21
C PRO A 70 25.41 -1.70 3.83
N LEU A 71 26.01 -0.81 3.04
CA LEU A 71 26.76 0.34 3.55
C LEU A 71 25.85 1.47 3.98
N SER A 72 24.86 1.81 3.15
CA SER A 72 23.88 2.87 3.42
C SER A 72 22.63 2.37 4.14
N GLY A 73 22.34 1.07 4.05
CA GLY A 73 21.07 0.49 4.50
C GLY A 73 19.91 0.77 3.55
N GLU A 74 20.16 1.36 2.37
CA GLU A 74 19.14 1.62 1.37
C GLU A 74 18.66 0.33 0.70
N ALA A 75 17.38 0.29 0.34
CA ALA A 75 16.78 -0.85 -0.34
C ALA A 75 15.71 -0.43 -1.33
N GLY A 76 15.54 -1.22 -2.39
CA GLY A 76 14.39 -1.17 -3.28
C GLY A 76 13.68 -2.52 -3.26
N ILE A 77 12.36 -2.51 -3.09
CA ILE A 77 11.50 -3.70 -3.17
C ILE A 77 10.39 -3.41 -4.18
N TYR A 78 10.31 -4.22 -5.23
CA TYR A 78 9.41 -3.99 -6.35
C TYR A 78 8.46 -5.17 -6.51
N GLY A 79 7.18 -4.86 -6.66
CA GLY A 79 6.13 -5.85 -6.89
C GLY A 79 5.46 -5.74 -8.26
N SER A 80 4.51 -6.63 -8.47
CA SER A 80 3.68 -6.75 -9.66
C SER A 80 2.22 -6.98 -9.28
N GLY A 81 1.32 -6.75 -10.22
CA GLY A 81 -0.13 -6.82 -10.01
C GLY A 81 -0.75 -5.47 -9.67
N ASN A 82 -2.05 -5.49 -9.43
CA ASN A 82 -2.84 -4.28 -9.20
C ASN A 82 -3.97 -4.50 -8.18
N VAL A 83 -4.50 -3.39 -7.69
CA VAL A 83 -5.73 -3.32 -6.91
C VAL A 83 -6.59 -2.19 -7.46
N ALA A 84 -7.85 -2.51 -7.77
CA ALA A 84 -8.87 -1.55 -8.12
C ALA A 84 -9.76 -1.26 -6.91
N PHE A 85 -9.98 0.03 -6.65
CA PHE A 85 -10.95 0.56 -5.70
C PHE A 85 -12.15 1.05 -6.49
N ARG A 86 -13.33 0.48 -6.22
CA ARG A 86 -14.55 0.76 -6.97
C ARG A 86 -15.70 1.08 -6.04
N TYR A 87 -16.44 2.13 -6.39
CA TYR A 87 -17.71 2.44 -5.76
C TYR A 87 -18.61 3.13 -6.78
N THR A 88 -19.43 2.34 -7.46
CA THR A 88 -20.20 2.75 -8.64
C THR A 88 -21.15 3.91 -8.33
N ALA A 89 -21.88 3.85 -7.21
CA ALA A 89 -22.80 4.92 -6.81
C ALA A 89 -22.10 6.26 -6.54
N HIS A 90 -20.82 6.22 -6.21
CA HIS A 90 -19.97 7.38 -5.98
C HIS A 90 -19.01 7.62 -7.15
N THR A 91 -19.20 6.92 -8.27
CA THR A 91 -18.43 7.02 -9.52
C THR A 91 -16.92 6.77 -9.36
N ILE A 92 -16.50 6.07 -8.29
CA ILE A 92 -15.10 5.75 -8.01
C ILE A 92 -14.68 4.54 -8.84
N ASN A 93 -13.61 4.71 -9.62
CA ASN A 93 -12.88 3.62 -10.27
C ASN A 93 -11.40 4.02 -10.40
N LEU A 94 -10.62 3.64 -9.39
CA LEU A 94 -9.21 3.99 -9.26
C LEU A 94 -8.39 2.70 -9.12
N THR A 95 -7.32 2.57 -9.89
CA THR A 95 -6.41 1.41 -9.83
C THR A 95 -5.03 1.85 -9.39
N ALA A 96 -4.46 1.15 -8.42
CA ALA A 96 -3.04 1.21 -8.05
C ALA A 96 -2.34 -0.07 -8.53
N ALA A 97 -1.17 0.07 -9.15
CA ALA A 97 -0.43 -1.05 -9.73
C ALA A 97 1.08 -0.88 -9.51
N GLU A 98 1.83 -1.97 -9.73
CA GLU A 98 3.30 -1.96 -9.81
C GLU A 98 3.94 -1.26 -8.60
N PRO A 99 3.73 -1.77 -7.38
CA PRO A 99 4.23 -1.10 -6.19
C PRO A 99 5.76 -1.10 -6.14
N GLU A 100 6.33 0.02 -5.71
CA GLU A 100 7.76 0.19 -5.47
C GLU A 100 7.95 0.78 -4.08
N ILE A 101 8.71 0.08 -3.25
CA ILE A 101 9.03 0.50 -1.89
C ILE A 101 10.52 0.85 -1.85
N GLU A 102 10.79 2.12 -1.58
CA GLU A 102 12.16 2.62 -1.47
C GLU A 102 12.44 2.89 0.01
N ILE A 103 13.47 2.25 0.56
CA ILE A 103 13.96 2.42 1.92
C ILE A 103 15.18 3.32 1.89
N ASN A 104 15.08 4.48 2.53
CA ASN A 104 16.16 5.45 2.69
C ASN A 104 15.93 6.31 3.95
N GLY A 105 16.12 5.70 5.13
CA GLY A 105 15.91 6.37 6.41
C GLY A 105 14.55 7.07 6.50
N SER A 106 14.55 8.36 6.81
CA SER A 106 13.35 9.21 6.87
C SER A 106 12.76 9.61 5.51
N SER A 107 13.49 9.38 4.41
CA SER A 107 13.04 9.64 3.03
C SER A 107 12.38 8.42 2.38
N SER A 108 12.15 7.36 3.15
CA SER A 108 11.52 6.13 2.67
C SER A 108 10.10 6.39 2.16
N ARG A 109 9.70 5.70 1.08
CA ARG A 109 8.43 5.97 0.39
C ARG A 109 7.82 4.73 -0.25
N ALA A 110 6.49 4.73 -0.34
CA ALA A 110 5.72 3.80 -1.15
C ALA A 110 5.22 4.49 -2.41
N ILE A 111 5.42 3.82 -3.54
CA ILE A 111 5.16 4.37 -4.87
C ILE A 111 4.29 3.37 -5.62
N PHE A 112 3.32 3.87 -6.37
CA PHE A 112 2.46 3.06 -7.22
C PHE A 112 2.23 3.77 -8.55
N ARG A 113 1.93 2.99 -9.58
CA ARG A 113 1.33 3.49 -10.81
C ARG A 113 -0.18 3.58 -10.62
N PHE A 114 -0.73 4.78 -10.72
CA PHE A 114 -2.17 5.02 -10.64
C PHE A 114 -2.80 5.23 -12.01
N ASN A 115 -4.04 4.80 -12.16
CA ASN A 115 -4.92 5.18 -13.26
C ASN A 115 -6.36 5.23 -12.75
N GLY A 116 -7.11 6.25 -13.16
CA GLY A 116 -8.49 6.44 -12.72
C GLY A 116 -9.42 6.78 -13.88
N SER A 117 -10.69 6.38 -13.74
CA SER A 117 -11.76 6.67 -14.70
C SER A 117 -13.08 6.93 -13.97
N GLY A 118 -14.17 7.15 -14.70
CA GLY A 118 -15.46 7.54 -14.10
C GLY A 118 -15.37 8.94 -13.49
N GLY A 119 -15.90 9.11 -12.28
CA GLY A 119 -15.79 10.36 -11.51
C GLY A 119 -14.50 10.50 -10.72
N THR A 120 -13.56 9.55 -10.87
CA THR A 120 -12.19 9.65 -10.35
C THR A 120 -11.17 9.63 -11.50
N PRO A 121 -11.23 10.53 -12.49
CA PRO A 121 -10.26 10.56 -13.57
C PRO A 121 -8.86 10.87 -13.02
N TYR A 122 -7.90 10.01 -13.32
CA TYR A 122 -6.50 10.22 -12.93
C TYR A 122 -5.58 9.66 -14.01
N PRO A 123 -4.56 10.41 -14.48
CA PRO A 123 -3.69 9.97 -15.56
C PRO A 123 -2.94 8.70 -15.16
N ASN A 124 -2.59 7.87 -16.16
CA ASN A 124 -1.72 6.71 -15.93
C ASN A 124 -0.30 7.18 -15.60
N GLN A 125 0.05 7.29 -14.32
CA GLN A 125 1.35 7.80 -13.89
C GLN A 125 1.85 7.17 -12.59
N ARG A 126 3.17 7.18 -12.42
CA ARG A 126 3.85 6.79 -11.18
C ARG A 126 3.70 7.91 -10.16
N VAL A 127 3.33 7.58 -8.92
CA VAL A 127 3.11 8.52 -7.82
C VAL A 127 3.78 8.00 -6.57
N ALA A 128 4.62 8.84 -5.94
CA ALA A 128 5.05 8.60 -4.57
C ALA A 128 3.87 8.85 -3.65
N LEU A 129 3.12 7.79 -3.34
CA LEU A 129 1.85 7.88 -2.61
C LEU A 129 2.10 8.28 -1.16
N GLU A 130 3.02 7.60 -0.49
CA GLU A 130 3.23 7.71 0.94
C GLU A 130 4.71 7.92 1.28
N THR A 131 5.01 8.76 2.27
CA THR A 131 6.24 8.63 3.06
C THR A 131 6.05 7.52 4.09
N LEU A 132 7.10 6.76 4.40
CA LEU A 132 7.04 5.58 5.27
C LEU A 132 7.82 5.78 6.58
N GLU A 133 7.16 5.47 7.70
CA GLU A 133 7.81 5.36 9.01
C GLU A 133 8.65 4.08 9.09
N THR A 134 9.98 4.22 9.18
CA THR A 134 10.92 3.09 9.22
C THR A 134 11.58 2.90 10.60
N ALA A 135 11.21 3.68 11.61
CA ALA A 135 11.76 3.55 12.95
C ALA A 135 11.58 2.13 13.51
N GLY A 136 12.67 1.56 14.06
CA GLY A 136 12.70 0.20 14.60
C GLY A 136 12.69 -0.91 13.53
N ARG A 137 12.94 -0.58 12.26
CA ARG A 137 12.99 -1.52 11.13
C ARG A 137 14.31 -1.38 10.36
N PRO A 138 14.71 -2.40 9.58
CA PRO A 138 14.10 -3.73 9.48
C PRO A 138 14.33 -4.59 10.74
N THR A 139 13.48 -5.59 10.96
CA THR A 139 13.86 -6.74 11.77
C THR A 139 14.66 -7.71 10.91
N VAL A 140 15.67 -8.34 11.52
CA VAL A 140 16.59 -9.22 10.80
C VAL A 140 16.46 -10.64 11.34
N SER A 141 16.38 -11.61 10.44
CA SER A 141 16.33 -13.04 10.76
C SER A 141 17.18 -13.85 9.79
N ASN A 142 17.17 -15.19 9.92
CA ASN A 142 17.92 -16.10 9.06
C ASN A 142 19.43 -15.74 9.01
N GLU A 143 20.06 -15.70 10.18
CA GLU A 143 21.50 -15.39 10.33
C GLU A 143 21.92 -14.06 9.69
N GLY A 144 21.04 -13.06 9.70
CA GLY A 144 21.35 -11.75 9.13
C GLY A 144 20.87 -11.55 7.69
N LYS A 145 20.30 -12.60 7.06
CA LYS A 145 20.02 -12.57 5.61
C LYS A 145 18.63 -12.08 5.26
N THR A 146 17.64 -12.25 6.13
CA THR A 146 16.27 -11.85 5.83
C THR A 146 15.95 -10.54 6.53
N LEU A 147 15.67 -9.51 5.75
CA LEU A 147 15.25 -8.19 6.23
C LEU A 147 13.74 -8.09 6.11
N THR A 148 13.07 -7.69 7.20
CA THR A 148 11.62 -7.55 7.24
C THR A 148 11.22 -6.17 7.74
N TYR A 149 10.44 -5.48 6.93
CA TYR A 149 9.84 -4.18 7.20
C TYR A 149 8.35 -4.40 7.42
N ASN A 150 7.93 -4.62 8.67
CA ASN A 150 6.53 -4.97 8.95
C ASN A 150 5.70 -3.73 9.35
N LEU A 151 4.57 -3.50 8.68
CA LEU A 151 3.59 -2.44 8.98
C LEU A 151 4.21 -1.02 9.05
N MET A 152 5.06 -0.68 8.09
CA MET A 152 5.54 0.69 7.91
C MET A 152 4.36 1.61 7.67
N ARG A 153 4.06 2.47 8.63
CA ARG A 153 2.91 3.35 8.54
C ARG A 153 3.18 4.43 7.51
N GLY A 154 2.27 4.57 6.57
CA GLY A 154 2.34 5.52 5.47
C GLY A 154 1.62 6.81 5.80
N ARG A 155 2.17 7.93 5.33
CA ARG A 155 1.51 9.25 5.31
C ARG A 155 1.48 9.77 3.89
N LEU A 156 0.33 10.23 3.40
CA LEU A 156 0.22 10.75 2.04
C LEU A 156 1.21 11.88 1.80
N THR A 157 1.87 11.84 0.65
CA THR A 157 2.58 12.98 0.09
C THR A 157 1.57 13.95 -0.56
N SER A 158 2.02 15.15 -0.92
CA SER A 158 1.19 16.09 -1.69
C SER A 158 0.69 15.54 -3.03
N ASP A 159 1.43 14.62 -3.66
CA ASP A 159 0.99 13.95 -4.88
C ASP A 159 0.02 12.79 -4.57
N GLY A 160 0.23 12.11 -3.43
CA GLY A 160 -0.71 11.11 -2.91
C GLY A 160 -2.07 11.69 -2.55
N GLU A 161 -2.11 12.88 -1.94
CA GLU A 161 -3.38 13.58 -1.64
C GLU A 161 -4.21 13.83 -2.92
N LYS A 162 -3.55 14.18 -4.04
CA LYS A 162 -4.22 14.43 -5.34
C LYS A 162 -4.84 13.16 -5.93
N VAL A 163 -4.28 11.98 -5.65
CA VAL A 163 -4.85 10.69 -6.10
C VAL A 163 -6.26 10.50 -5.53
N PHE A 164 -6.48 10.96 -4.30
CA PHE A 164 -7.76 10.88 -3.60
C PHE A 164 -8.50 12.23 -3.60
N ALA A 165 -8.33 13.02 -4.66
CA ALA A 165 -9.02 14.30 -4.89
C ALA A 165 -8.94 15.31 -3.72
N GLY A 166 -7.91 15.21 -2.87
CA GLY A 166 -7.72 16.09 -1.71
C GLY A 166 -8.65 15.82 -0.53
N PHE A 167 -9.35 14.68 -0.48
CA PHE A 167 -10.22 14.34 0.66
C PHE A 167 -9.44 14.01 1.95
N TYR A 168 -8.16 13.67 1.84
CA TYR A 168 -7.27 13.39 2.96
C TYR A 168 -6.15 14.45 2.96
N THR A 169 -6.09 15.31 3.98
CA THR A 169 -5.15 16.45 4.05
C THR A 169 -4.27 16.42 5.30
N ALA A 170 -3.05 16.97 5.20
CA ALA A 170 -2.11 17.21 6.29
C ALA A 170 -2.65 18.19 7.37
N PRO A 171 -2.22 18.12 8.67
CA PRO A 171 -0.92 17.62 9.13
C PRO A 171 -0.94 16.48 10.18
N SER A 172 -2.11 15.96 10.58
CA SER A 172 -2.21 14.84 11.54
C SER A 172 -3.06 13.66 11.07
N ASP A 173 -3.86 13.83 10.01
CA ASP A 173 -4.80 12.83 9.49
C ASP A 173 -4.45 12.34 8.06
N ASN A 174 -3.18 12.52 7.66
CA ASN A 174 -2.69 12.02 6.37
C ASN A 174 -2.18 10.57 6.45
N GLU A 175 -2.32 9.87 7.59
CA GLU A 175 -2.03 8.44 7.65
C GLU A 175 -2.93 7.70 6.65
N PHE A 176 -2.32 6.86 5.82
CA PHE A 176 -3.04 6.16 4.74
C PHE A 176 -2.81 4.65 4.73
N GLY A 177 -2.70 4.10 5.93
CA GLY A 177 -2.46 2.68 6.13
C GLY A 177 -0.98 2.37 6.26
N CYS A 178 -0.59 1.17 5.83
CA CYS A 178 0.76 0.66 6.02
C CYS A 178 1.25 -0.16 4.82
N VAL A 179 2.56 -0.30 4.73
CA VAL A 179 3.23 -1.26 3.84
C VAL A 179 4.01 -2.28 4.66
N SER A 180 3.98 -3.54 4.24
CA SER A 180 4.89 -4.58 4.71
C SER A 180 5.72 -5.12 3.55
N ALA A 181 7.02 -5.31 3.77
CA ALA A 181 7.93 -5.92 2.81
C ALA A 181 8.95 -6.84 3.49
N SER A 182 9.38 -7.89 2.79
CA SER A 182 10.49 -8.75 3.24
C SER A 182 11.30 -9.22 2.04
N PHE A 183 12.61 -9.36 2.21
CA PHE A 183 13.48 -9.97 1.21
C PHE A 183 14.70 -10.65 1.85
N THR A 184 15.25 -11.64 1.14
CA THR A 184 16.46 -12.36 1.55
C THR A 184 17.66 -11.95 0.70
N LEU A 185 18.73 -11.53 1.36
CA LEU A 185 20.03 -11.28 0.75
C LEU A 185 20.62 -12.57 0.16
N PRO A 186 21.48 -12.48 -0.87
CA PRO A 186 22.20 -13.63 -1.42
C PRO A 186 22.95 -14.48 -0.38
#